data_AF-A0A0C5VHN7-F1
#
_entry.id   AF-A0A0C5VHN7-F1
#
_cell.length_a   1.000
_cell.length_b   1.000
_cell.length_c   1.000
_cell.angle_alpha   90.00
_cell.angle_beta   90.00
_cell.angle_gamma   90.00
#
_symmetry.space_group_name_H-M   'P 1'
#
loop_
_entity.id
_entity.type
_entity.pdbx_description
1 polymer ?
#
loop_
_entity_poly.entity_id
_entity_poly.type
_entity_poly.pdbx_seq_one_letter_code
_entity_poly.pdbx_strand_id
1 'polypeptide(L)'
;MTIEIAKPDLSFTEEPEWIRQRELQWEIYCENQYAEKRKNDLIALQRYFFSGELAMPKDYGRGQKSFLRAMIDEYPLKTLEGWDYVIYQYGGFDRSKQEFTDLLEYLVLNTLTSRGWSVEEELRLWEHFLPETYLPIVQSSVATKRYGEPLSGKLSTRSVIEHFFGSIKNLLEGISDISPKYLYKVDFLISAIQVVTEHDLDTVNRLRFKLNLLFEILLQFKDSPSLPYLEQIKGFISQFVLAMNTREFEPVVTTMWEAAQKKHS
;
A
#
# COMPACT_ATOMS: atom_id res chain seq x y z
N MET A 1 -15.32 -14.52 36.79
CA MET A 1 -13.94 -15.04 36.79
C MET A 1 -13.24 -14.40 35.60
N THR A 2 -12.53 -13.30 35.83
CA THR A 2 -11.82 -12.54 34.80
C THR A 2 -10.58 -13.35 34.42
N ILE A 3 -10.48 -13.77 33.16
CA ILE A 3 -9.34 -14.54 32.68
C ILE A 3 -8.28 -13.53 32.24
N GLU A 4 -7.16 -13.47 32.94
CA GLU A 4 -5.98 -12.74 32.47
C GLU A 4 -5.39 -13.53 31.30
N ILE A 5 -5.52 -12.98 30.09
CA ILE A 5 -4.78 -13.44 28.92
C ILE A 5 -3.48 -12.66 28.90
N ALA A 6 -2.35 -13.35 28.75
CA ALA A 6 -1.04 -12.71 28.69
C ALA A 6 -1.03 -11.60 27.64
N LYS A 7 -0.44 -10.44 27.96
CA LYS A 7 -0.35 -9.34 27.02
C LYS A 7 0.42 -9.81 25.77
N PRO A 8 -0.16 -9.67 24.57
CA PRO A 8 0.49 -10.07 23.34
C PRO A 8 1.67 -9.17 22.99
N ASP A 9 2.61 -9.72 22.22
CA ASP A 9 3.80 -9.02 21.73
C ASP A 9 3.40 -7.97 20.68
N LEU A 10 3.59 -6.69 21.04
CA LEU A 10 3.33 -5.53 20.20
C LEU A 10 4.62 -4.86 19.69
N SER A 11 5.76 -5.53 19.80
CA SER A 11 7.07 -4.95 19.41
C SER A 11 7.18 -4.51 17.95
N PHE A 12 6.31 -5.00 17.06
CA PHE A 12 6.25 -4.54 15.67
C PHE A 12 5.52 -3.20 15.51
N THR A 13 4.69 -2.79 16.47
CA THR A 13 4.08 -1.45 16.50
C THR A 13 4.89 -0.59 17.47
N GLU A 14 5.84 0.17 16.95
CA GLU A 14 6.73 1.00 17.78
C GLU A 14 6.03 2.27 18.30
N GLU A 15 4.93 2.69 17.67
CA GLU A 15 4.16 3.88 18.01
C GLU A 15 3.24 3.67 19.24
N PRO A 16 3.51 4.33 20.38
CA PRO A 16 2.75 4.10 21.63
C PRO A 16 1.26 4.43 21.51
N GLU A 17 0.92 5.44 20.71
CA GLU A 17 -0.47 5.84 20.51
C GLU A 17 -1.28 4.77 19.78
N TRP A 18 -0.67 4.02 18.86
CA TRP A 18 -1.36 2.91 18.21
C TRP A 18 -1.51 1.70 19.10
N ILE A 19 -0.50 1.39 19.91
CA ILE A 19 -0.63 0.36 20.94
C ILE A 19 -1.88 0.65 21.76
N ARG A 20 -2.02 1.90 22.22
CA ARG A 20 -3.17 2.37 23.01
C ARG A 20 -4.49 2.26 22.24
N GLN A 21 -4.54 2.71 20.98
CA GLN A 21 -5.76 2.65 20.17
C GLN A 21 -6.16 1.21 19.84
N ARG A 22 -5.18 0.35 19.53
CA ARG A 22 -5.39 -1.08 19.28
C ARG A 22 -5.92 -1.78 20.54
N GLU A 23 -5.33 -1.51 21.71
CA GLU A 23 -5.86 -1.98 23.00
C GLU A 23 -7.32 -1.52 23.23
N LEU A 24 -7.63 -0.23 22.99
CA LEU A 24 -8.99 0.31 23.14
C LEU A 24 -10.00 -0.34 22.18
N GLN A 25 -9.62 -0.56 20.92
CA GLN A 25 -10.48 -1.24 19.95
C GLN A 25 -10.74 -2.70 20.33
N TRP A 26 -9.74 -3.38 20.90
CA TRP A 26 -9.91 -4.74 21.40
C TRP A 26 -10.91 -4.79 22.56
N GLU A 27 -10.82 -3.85 23.50
CA GLU A 27 -11.75 -3.73 24.62
C GLU A 27 -13.19 -3.52 24.13
N ILE A 28 -13.41 -2.58 23.21
CA ILE A 28 -14.73 -2.34 22.59
C ILE A 28 -15.24 -3.59 21.87
N TYR A 29 -14.38 -4.28 21.12
CA TYR A 29 -14.77 -5.52 20.45
C TYR A 29 -15.15 -6.62 21.45
N CYS A 30 -14.38 -6.76 22.53
CA CYS A 30 -14.65 -7.69 23.61
C CYS A 30 -16.01 -7.43 24.27
N GLU A 31 -16.29 -6.18 24.65
CA GLU A 31 -17.57 -5.76 25.23
C GLU A 31 -18.76 -6.18 24.35
N ASN A 32 -18.61 -6.08 23.03
CA ASN A 32 -19.65 -6.41 22.07
C ASN A 32 -19.77 -7.91 21.73
N GLN A 33 -18.85 -8.78 22.18
CA GLN A 33 -18.75 -10.17 21.70
C GLN A 33 -18.74 -11.23 22.83
N TYR A 34 -18.51 -10.83 24.08
CA TYR A 34 -18.45 -11.75 25.22
C TYR A 34 -19.76 -12.54 25.48
N ALA A 35 -20.89 -12.12 24.92
CA ALA A 35 -22.16 -12.82 25.08
C ALA A 35 -22.29 -14.12 24.25
N GLU A 36 -21.53 -14.29 23.15
CA GLU A 36 -21.85 -15.32 22.14
C GLU A 36 -20.65 -16.17 21.64
N LYS A 37 -19.40 -15.80 21.94
CA LYS A 37 -18.21 -16.52 21.41
C LYS A 37 -17.57 -17.48 22.41
N ARG A 38 -17.08 -18.63 21.91
CA ARG A 38 -16.35 -19.61 22.74
C ARG A 38 -14.98 -19.05 23.10
N LYS A 39 -14.52 -19.28 24.34
CA LYS A 39 -13.23 -18.81 24.89
C LYS A 39 -12.03 -19.03 23.96
N ASN A 40 -11.96 -20.18 23.28
CA ASN A 40 -10.85 -20.50 22.36
C ASN A 40 -10.87 -19.67 21.07
N ASP A 41 -12.04 -19.20 20.64
CA ASP A 41 -12.17 -18.34 19.46
C ASP A 41 -11.67 -16.92 19.77
N LEU A 42 -11.94 -16.43 20.99
CA LEU A 42 -11.46 -15.14 21.46
C LEU A 42 -9.94 -15.12 21.62
N ILE A 43 -9.32 -16.17 22.14
CA ILE A 43 -7.85 -16.26 22.28
C ILE A 43 -7.17 -16.23 20.90
N ALA A 44 -7.69 -17.00 19.93
CA ALA A 44 -7.15 -17.00 18.58
C ALA A 44 -7.32 -15.62 17.90
N LEU A 45 -8.48 -14.99 18.08
CA LEU A 45 -8.76 -13.65 17.57
C LEU A 45 -7.90 -12.59 18.24
N GLN A 46 -7.63 -12.70 19.54
CA GLN A 46 -6.78 -11.77 20.26
C GLN A 46 -5.35 -11.86 19.78
N ARG A 47 -4.81 -13.08 19.67
CA ARG A 47 -3.46 -13.30 19.15
C ARG A 47 -3.34 -12.67 17.77
N TYR A 48 -4.26 -12.98 16.88
CA TYR A 48 -4.28 -12.42 15.54
C TYR A 48 -4.42 -10.89 15.55
N PHE A 49 -5.32 -10.36 16.38
CA PHE A 49 -5.57 -8.93 16.48
C PHE A 49 -4.33 -8.16 16.92
N PHE A 50 -3.55 -8.71 17.85
CA PHE A 50 -2.39 -8.02 18.36
C PHE A 50 -1.12 -8.33 17.61
N SER A 51 -0.88 -9.55 17.14
CA SER A 51 0.39 -9.91 16.49
C SER A 51 0.29 -10.10 14.98
N GLY A 52 -0.91 -10.08 14.39
CA GLY A 52 -1.12 -10.46 13.00
C GLY A 52 -0.83 -11.93 12.70
N GLU A 53 -0.64 -12.78 13.72
CA GLU A 53 -0.34 -14.21 13.56
C GLU A 53 -1.57 -15.07 13.84
N LEU A 54 -1.77 -16.08 13.00
CA LEU A 54 -2.75 -17.12 13.28
C LEU A 54 -2.19 -18.15 14.25
N ALA A 55 -2.99 -18.55 15.24
CA ALA A 55 -2.58 -19.61 16.16
C ALA A 55 -2.52 -20.97 15.45
N MET A 56 -3.44 -21.25 14.52
CA MET A 56 -3.47 -22.43 13.67
C MET A 56 -4.07 -22.12 12.28
N PRO A 57 -3.71 -22.87 11.21
CA PRO A 57 -4.31 -22.73 9.88
C PRO A 57 -5.82 -23.01 9.80
N LYS A 58 -6.44 -23.55 10.85
CA LYS A 58 -7.90 -23.74 10.93
C LYS A 58 -8.63 -22.54 11.52
N ASP A 59 -7.89 -21.51 11.98
CA ASP A 59 -8.49 -20.33 12.58
C ASP A 59 -9.00 -19.34 11.53
N TYR A 60 -8.63 -19.53 10.24
CA TYR A 60 -9.24 -18.87 9.08
C TYR A 60 -10.77 -18.95 9.16
N GLY A 61 -11.44 -17.80 9.13
CA GLY A 61 -12.90 -17.71 9.20
C GLY A 61 -13.48 -17.20 10.53
N ARG A 62 -12.65 -16.88 11.53
CA ARG A 62 -13.08 -16.29 12.82
C ARG A 62 -13.18 -14.75 12.77
N GLY A 63 -14.11 -14.13 13.50
CA GLY A 63 -14.18 -12.66 13.64
C GLY A 63 -15.18 -11.95 12.71
N GLN A 64 -15.52 -10.71 13.04
CA GLN A 64 -16.47 -9.90 12.28
C GLN A 64 -15.77 -9.08 11.17
N LYS A 65 -16.41 -8.91 10.01
CA LYS A 65 -15.82 -8.19 8.85
C LYS A 65 -15.44 -6.74 9.17
N SER A 66 -16.28 -6.00 9.91
CA SER A 66 -16.02 -4.60 10.29
C SER A 66 -14.76 -4.47 11.15
N PHE A 67 -14.56 -5.40 12.06
CA PHE A 67 -13.38 -5.47 12.93
C PHE A 67 -12.10 -5.77 12.14
N LEU A 68 -12.18 -6.69 11.18
CA LEU A 68 -11.04 -7.02 10.30
C LEU A 68 -10.70 -5.89 9.34
N ARG A 69 -11.69 -5.07 8.96
CA ARG A 69 -11.47 -3.87 8.16
C ARG A 69 -10.71 -2.79 8.90
N ALA A 70 -11.08 -2.52 10.15
CA ALA A 70 -10.33 -1.62 11.01
C ALA A 70 -8.86 -2.05 11.13
N MET A 71 -8.58 -3.36 11.13
CA MET A 71 -7.20 -3.85 11.19
C MET A 71 -6.37 -3.50 9.96
N ILE A 72 -6.90 -3.73 8.74
CA ILE A 72 -6.19 -3.32 7.52
C ILE A 72 -6.03 -1.80 7.50
N ASP A 73 -7.12 -1.10 7.82
CA ASP A 73 -7.24 0.33 7.59
C ASP A 73 -6.51 1.16 8.66
N GLU A 74 -5.99 0.58 9.74
CA GLU A 74 -5.43 1.37 10.83
C GLU A 74 -4.07 0.88 11.31
N TYR A 75 -3.78 -0.43 11.23
CA TYR A 75 -2.54 -0.96 11.80
C TYR A 75 -1.81 -1.98 10.92
N PRO A 76 -0.48 -2.03 10.96
CA PRO A 76 0.28 -3.01 10.22
C PRO A 76 0.08 -4.41 10.79
N LEU A 77 0.24 -5.42 9.93
CA LEU A 77 0.29 -6.83 10.32
C LEU A 77 1.73 -7.33 10.20
N LYS A 78 2.16 -8.11 11.21
CA LYS A 78 3.54 -8.61 11.33
C LYS A 78 3.91 -9.64 10.27
N THR A 79 2.93 -10.39 9.73
CA THR A 79 3.17 -11.58 8.90
C THR A 79 2.29 -11.60 7.64
N LEU A 80 2.76 -12.31 6.60
CA LEU A 80 2.02 -12.51 5.35
C LEU A 80 0.72 -13.28 5.59
N GLU A 81 0.76 -14.28 6.48
CA GLU A 81 -0.38 -15.08 6.89
C GLU A 81 -1.50 -14.22 7.48
N GLY A 82 -1.14 -13.09 8.09
CA GLY A 82 -2.12 -12.13 8.58
C GLY A 82 -2.86 -11.43 7.45
N TRP A 83 -2.14 -10.94 6.45
CA TRP A 83 -2.76 -10.34 5.25
C TRP A 83 -3.62 -11.36 4.50
N ASP A 84 -3.17 -12.61 4.39
CA ASP A 84 -3.94 -13.71 3.80
C ASP A 84 -5.23 -13.97 4.57
N TYR A 85 -5.17 -13.98 5.90
CA TYR A 85 -6.35 -14.16 6.75
C TYR A 85 -7.40 -13.09 6.48
N VAL A 86 -6.98 -11.84 6.39
CA VAL A 86 -7.86 -10.73 6.02
C VAL A 86 -8.52 -11.00 4.68
N ILE A 87 -7.75 -11.25 3.62
CA ILE A 87 -8.28 -11.46 2.26
C ILE A 87 -9.29 -12.61 2.24
N TYR A 88 -8.94 -13.72 2.89
CA TYR A 88 -9.81 -14.89 3.02
C TYR A 88 -11.17 -14.51 3.63
N GLN A 89 -11.18 -13.68 4.67
CA GLN A 89 -12.39 -13.24 5.38
C GLN A 89 -13.19 -12.21 4.59
N TYR A 90 -12.52 -11.34 3.87
CA TYR A 90 -13.14 -10.31 3.03
C TYR A 90 -14.02 -10.89 1.93
N GLY A 91 -13.67 -12.07 1.43
CA GLY A 91 -14.46 -12.82 0.44
C GLY A 91 -15.89 -13.17 0.84
N GLY A 92 -16.35 -12.82 2.05
CA GLY A 92 -17.70 -13.09 2.55
C GLY A 92 -18.82 -12.16 2.07
N PHE A 93 -18.57 -11.06 1.35
CA PHE A 93 -19.63 -10.18 0.85
C PHE A 93 -19.93 -10.38 -0.63
N ASP A 94 -21.21 -10.26 -0.99
CA ASP A 94 -21.62 -10.02 -2.37
C ASP A 94 -21.14 -8.63 -2.76
N ARG A 95 -20.03 -8.53 -3.50
CA ARG A 95 -19.86 -7.67 -4.69
C ARG A 95 -18.40 -7.60 -5.15
N SER A 96 -18.24 -8.00 -6.42
CA SER A 96 -17.27 -7.59 -7.46
C SER A 96 -15.78 -7.43 -7.13
N LYS A 97 -14.98 -7.61 -8.18
CA LYS A 97 -13.57 -7.19 -8.33
C LYS A 97 -13.25 -5.79 -7.77
N GLN A 98 -14.26 -4.96 -7.48
CA GLN A 98 -14.15 -3.62 -6.95
C GLN A 98 -13.58 -3.58 -5.52
N GLU A 99 -13.99 -4.44 -4.57
CA GLU A 99 -13.44 -4.36 -3.20
C GLU A 99 -11.92 -4.65 -3.17
N PHE A 100 -11.45 -5.56 -4.02
CA PHE A 100 -10.02 -5.82 -4.14
C PHE A 100 -9.30 -4.70 -4.88
N THR A 101 -9.89 -4.12 -5.93
CA THR A 101 -9.37 -2.88 -6.54
C THR A 101 -9.29 -1.74 -5.52
N ASP A 102 -10.31 -1.55 -4.70
CA ASP A 102 -10.34 -0.52 -3.66
C ASP A 102 -9.26 -0.78 -2.61
N LEU A 103 -9.02 -2.04 -2.21
CA LEU A 103 -7.89 -2.39 -1.36
C LEU A 103 -6.57 -2.03 -2.03
N LEU A 104 -6.38 -2.39 -3.30
CA LEU A 104 -5.14 -2.08 -4.01
C LEU A 104 -4.92 -0.56 -4.15
N GLU A 105 -5.94 0.21 -4.49
CA GLU A 105 -5.82 1.65 -4.75
C GLU A 105 -5.79 2.47 -3.46
N TYR A 106 -6.68 2.22 -2.50
CA TYR A 106 -6.80 3.05 -1.29
C TYR A 106 -5.88 2.64 -0.16
N LEU A 107 -5.44 1.39 -0.13
CA LEU A 107 -4.56 0.89 0.91
C LEU A 107 -3.15 0.62 0.40
N VAL A 108 -3.02 -0.23 -0.63
CA VAL A 108 -1.70 -0.72 -1.03
C VAL A 108 -0.91 0.35 -1.78
N LEU A 109 -1.54 1.03 -2.75
CA LEU A 109 -0.91 2.15 -3.42
C LEU A 109 -0.73 3.28 -2.44
N ASN A 110 -1.82 3.82 -1.89
CA ASN A 110 -1.80 5.04 -1.09
C ASN A 110 -0.72 5.06 0.01
N THR A 111 -0.15 6.24 0.24
CA THR A 111 0.82 6.42 1.33
C THR A 111 0.06 6.39 2.63
N LEU A 112 0.38 5.42 3.49
CA LEU A 112 -0.22 5.29 4.80
C LEU A 112 0.65 6.02 5.84
N THR A 113 1.43 7.02 5.44
CA THR A 113 2.29 7.78 6.34
C THR A 113 1.49 8.60 7.36
N SER A 114 0.24 8.99 7.05
CA SER A 114 -0.71 9.51 8.06
C SER A 114 -1.17 8.45 9.07
N ARG A 115 -0.98 7.19 8.69
CA ARG A 115 -0.98 5.97 9.51
C ARG A 115 -0.02 6.16 10.67
N GLY A 116 1.22 6.55 10.30
CA GLY A 116 2.49 6.55 11.04
C GLY A 116 3.28 5.23 10.85
N TRP A 117 3.00 4.50 9.77
CA TRP A 117 3.71 3.26 9.41
C TRP A 117 5.16 3.55 9.09
N SER A 118 6.05 2.65 9.53
CA SER A 118 7.44 2.68 9.09
C SER A 118 7.52 2.34 7.60
N VAL A 119 8.61 2.79 6.97
CA VAL A 119 8.89 2.49 5.56
C VAL A 119 8.95 0.98 5.30
N GLU A 120 9.51 0.22 6.24
CA GLU A 120 9.62 -1.23 6.13
C GLU A 120 8.25 -1.91 6.12
N GLU A 121 7.32 -1.48 6.97
CA GLU A 121 5.96 -2.01 7.01
C GLU A 121 5.18 -1.68 5.73
N GLU A 122 5.32 -0.45 5.22
CA GLU A 122 4.73 -0.07 3.94
C GLU A 122 5.26 -0.92 2.77
N LEU A 123 6.57 -1.22 2.77
CA LEU A 123 7.20 -2.05 1.74
C LEU A 123 6.75 -3.51 1.82
N ARG A 124 6.62 -4.07 3.02
CA ARG A 124 6.11 -5.44 3.19
C ARG A 124 4.67 -5.57 2.72
N LEU A 125 3.82 -4.58 3.01
CA LEU A 125 2.45 -4.55 2.48
C LEU A 125 2.47 -4.52 0.95
N TRP A 126 3.30 -3.65 0.36
CA TRP A 126 3.46 -3.57 -1.10
C TRP A 126 3.86 -4.93 -1.69
N GLU A 127 4.91 -5.56 -1.15
CA GLU A 127 5.46 -6.82 -1.64
C GLU A 127 4.50 -8.00 -1.50
N HIS A 128 3.60 -7.96 -0.51
CA HIS A 128 2.56 -8.95 -0.38
C HIS A 128 1.51 -8.86 -1.50
N PHE A 129 1.09 -7.65 -1.87
CA PHE A 129 -0.02 -7.44 -2.78
C PHE A 129 0.38 -7.19 -4.24
N LEU A 130 1.52 -6.55 -4.46
CA LEU A 130 1.96 -6.09 -5.78
C LEU A 130 3.25 -6.80 -6.20
N PRO A 131 3.30 -7.30 -7.44
CA PRO A 131 4.54 -7.83 -8.01
C PRO A 131 5.61 -6.73 -8.15
N GLU A 132 6.85 -7.14 -8.46
CA GLU A 132 7.95 -6.21 -8.73
C GLU A 132 7.67 -5.30 -9.94
N THR A 133 7.01 -5.83 -10.96
CA THR A 133 6.64 -5.10 -12.18
C THR A 133 5.12 -4.96 -12.28
N TYR A 134 4.65 -3.80 -12.72
CA TYR A 134 3.23 -3.50 -12.85
C TYR A 134 2.49 -4.53 -13.72
N LEU A 135 1.34 -4.97 -13.21
CA LEU A 135 0.36 -5.74 -13.94
C LEU A 135 -1.01 -5.05 -13.84
N PRO A 136 -1.77 -4.94 -14.93
CA PRO A 136 -3.08 -4.28 -14.93
C PRO A 136 -4.14 -5.08 -14.17
N ILE A 137 -3.93 -6.39 -14.01
CA ILE A 137 -4.78 -7.28 -13.22
C ILE A 137 -3.89 -7.92 -12.17
N VAL A 138 -4.21 -7.65 -10.91
CA VAL A 138 -3.53 -8.23 -9.74
C VAL A 138 -4.44 -9.30 -9.14
N GLN A 139 -3.86 -10.38 -8.64
CA GLN A 139 -4.58 -11.45 -7.98
C GLN A 139 -4.13 -11.59 -6.53
N SER A 140 -5.04 -11.98 -5.64
CA SER A 140 -4.65 -12.31 -4.27
C SER A 140 -3.84 -13.60 -4.20
N SER A 141 -2.94 -13.67 -3.23
CA SER A 141 -2.14 -14.86 -2.86
C SER A 141 -3.00 -16.05 -2.44
N VAL A 142 -4.13 -15.78 -1.78
CA VAL A 142 -5.02 -16.80 -1.22
C VAL A 142 -6.42 -16.76 -1.81
N ALA A 143 -7.07 -17.92 -1.80
CA ALA A 143 -8.46 -18.08 -2.16
C ALA A 143 -9.39 -17.43 -1.13
N THR A 144 -10.53 -16.92 -1.60
CA THR A 144 -11.58 -16.40 -0.73
C THR A 144 -12.38 -17.49 -0.03
N LYS A 145 -12.94 -17.17 1.14
CA LYS A 145 -13.83 -18.09 1.87
C LYS A 145 -15.08 -18.50 1.09
N ARG A 146 -15.68 -17.58 0.31
CA ARG A 146 -16.99 -17.80 -0.33
C ARG A 146 -16.89 -18.58 -1.63
N TYR A 147 -15.92 -18.24 -2.48
CA TYR A 147 -15.81 -18.81 -3.83
C TYR A 147 -14.71 -19.86 -3.93
N GLY A 148 -13.80 -19.95 -2.97
CA GLY A 148 -12.65 -20.85 -3.05
C GLY A 148 -11.65 -20.45 -4.15
N GLU A 149 -11.78 -19.23 -4.68
CA GLU A 149 -10.96 -18.68 -5.75
C GLU A 149 -10.25 -17.40 -5.28
N PRO A 150 -9.04 -17.10 -5.81
CA PRO A 150 -8.37 -15.82 -5.58
C PRO A 150 -9.22 -14.63 -6.06
N LEU A 151 -9.13 -13.51 -5.34
CA LEU A 151 -9.66 -12.24 -5.83
C LEU A 151 -8.79 -11.75 -6.98
N SER A 152 -9.41 -11.02 -7.92
CA SER A 152 -8.69 -10.33 -8.99
C SER A 152 -9.23 -8.91 -9.10
N GLY A 153 -8.33 -7.95 -9.22
CA GLY A 153 -8.65 -6.52 -9.24
C GLY A 153 -7.90 -5.84 -10.36
N LYS A 154 -8.55 -4.89 -11.01
CA LYS A 154 -7.90 -4.04 -11.99
C LYS A 154 -7.16 -2.93 -11.24
N LEU A 155 -5.86 -2.81 -11.48
CA LEU A 155 -5.06 -1.71 -10.96
C LEU A 155 -4.87 -0.69 -12.07
N SER A 156 -5.35 0.54 -11.88
CA SER A 156 -5.25 1.56 -12.92
C SER A 156 -3.83 2.11 -13.05
N THR A 157 -3.29 2.14 -14.28
CA THR A 157 -2.01 2.80 -14.58
C THR A 157 -2.04 4.28 -14.17
N ARG A 158 -3.17 4.95 -14.37
CA ARG A 158 -3.37 6.33 -13.92
C ARG A 158 -3.19 6.45 -12.41
N SER A 159 -3.83 5.57 -11.63
CA SER A 159 -3.74 5.59 -10.17
C SER A 159 -2.28 5.43 -9.72
N VAL A 160 -1.54 4.47 -10.31
CA VAL A 160 -0.11 4.28 -10.03
C VAL A 160 0.68 5.56 -10.29
N ILE A 161 0.54 6.16 -11.48
CA ILE A 161 1.25 7.40 -11.85
C ILE A 161 0.88 8.54 -10.88
N GLU A 162 -0.41 8.75 -10.61
CA GLU A 162 -0.86 9.84 -9.72
C GLU A 162 -0.28 9.71 -8.31
N HIS A 163 -0.28 8.49 -7.76
CA HIS A 163 0.23 8.19 -6.42
C HIS A 163 1.75 8.38 -6.29
N PHE A 164 2.54 7.87 -7.24
CA PHE A 164 3.99 8.06 -7.23
C PHE A 164 4.36 9.55 -7.27
N PHE A 165 3.89 10.27 -8.29
CA PHE A 165 4.26 11.68 -8.44
C PHE A 165 3.66 12.57 -7.35
N GLY A 166 2.46 12.24 -6.83
CA GLY A 166 1.87 12.94 -5.69
C GLY A 166 2.72 12.80 -4.43
N SER A 167 3.21 11.59 -4.15
CA SER A 167 4.03 11.31 -2.97
C SER A 167 5.39 11.99 -3.05
N ILE A 168 6.04 11.93 -4.22
CA ILE A 168 7.29 12.67 -4.46
C ILE A 168 7.07 14.16 -4.26
N LYS A 169 6.03 14.76 -4.87
CA LYS A 169 5.71 16.19 -4.68
C LYS A 169 5.55 16.56 -3.20
N ASN A 170 4.77 15.79 -2.45
CA ASN A 170 4.51 16.08 -1.03
C ASN A 170 5.78 16.06 -0.18
N LEU A 171 6.73 15.16 -0.45
CA LEU A 171 8.03 15.17 0.23
C LEU A 171 8.82 16.45 -0.05
N LEU A 172 8.87 16.84 -1.31
CA LEU A 172 9.69 17.96 -1.77
C LEU A 172 9.14 19.28 -1.23
N GLU A 173 7.82 19.36 -1.08
CA GLU A 173 7.12 20.49 -0.45
C GLU A 173 7.16 20.45 1.09
N GLY A 174 7.80 19.45 1.70
CA GLY A 174 7.90 19.30 3.15
C GLY A 174 6.56 18.99 3.83
N ILE A 175 5.57 18.51 3.06
CA ILE A 175 4.23 18.14 3.57
C ILE A 175 4.27 16.76 4.25
N SER A 176 5.24 15.91 3.87
CA SER A 176 5.45 14.59 4.46
C SER A 176 6.82 14.54 5.14
N ASP A 177 6.85 14.14 6.40
CA ASP A 177 8.05 13.96 7.23
C ASP A 177 8.61 12.53 7.19
N ILE A 178 7.84 11.59 6.64
CA ILE A 178 8.25 10.20 6.44
C ILE A 178 8.58 9.95 4.96
N SER A 179 9.66 9.19 4.71
CA SER A 179 10.05 8.70 3.39
C SER A 179 9.00 7.71 2.86
N PRO A 180 8.33 7.96 1.73
CA PRO A 180 7.27 7.08 1.26
C PRO A 180 7.87 5.89 0.51
N LYS A 181 7.22 4.72 0.61
CA LYS A 181 7.64 3.47 -0.06
C LYS A 181 7.94 3.61 -1.56
N TYR A 182 7.30 4.56 -2.25
CA TYR A 182 7.47 4.78 -3.69
C TYR A 182 8.89 5.15 -4.10
N LEU A 183 9.69 5.74 -3.20
CA LEU A 183 11.10 6.03 -3.48
C LEU A 183 11.92 4.76 -3.80
N TYR A 184 11.44 3.60 -3.36
CA TYR A 184 12.10 2.31 -3.51
C TYR A 184 11.48 1.44 -4.61
N LYS A 185 10.41 1.90 -5.28
CA LYS A 185 9.64 1.11 -6.27
C LYS A 185 9.66 1.75 -7.67
N VAL A 186 10.80 2.33 -8.06
CA VAL A 186 10.98 2.98 -9.38
C VAL A 186 10.61 2.04 -10.53
N ASP A 187 11.07 0.79 -10.49
CA ASP A 187 10.82 -0.19 -11.55
C ASP A 187 9.33 -0.50 -11.75
N PHE A 188 8.56 -0.47 -10.67
CA PHE A 188 7.11 -0.63 -10.73
C PHE A 188 6.45 0.55 -11.45
N LEU A 189 6.86 1.79 -11.14
CA LEU A 189 6.38 2.98 -11.84
C LEU A 189 6.75 2.93 -13.33
N ILE A 190 8.00 2.57 -13.64
CA ILE A 190 8.46 2.52 -15.02
C ILE A 190 7.67 1.47 -15.82
N SER A 191 7.48 0.25 -15.27
CA SER A 191 6.67 -0.77 -15.93
C SER A 191 5.20 -0.37 -16.09
N ALA A 192 4.65 0.43 -15.16
CA ALA A 192 3.33 1.02 -15.34
C ALA A 192 3.30 2.03 -16.50
N ILE A 193 4.33 2.86 -16.63
CA ILE A 193 4.45 3.82 -17.75
C ILE A 193 4.60 3.09 -19.09
N GLN A 194 5.30 1.96 -19.15
CA GLN A 194 5.51 1.18 -20.38
C GLN A 194 4.21 0.67 -21.01
N VAL A 195 3.15 0.48 -20.23
CA VAL A 195 1.86 0.02 -20.75
C VAL A 195 0.93 1.18 -21.17
N VAL A 196 1.36 2.44 -21.03
CA VAL A 196 0.56 3.61 -21.43
C VAL A 196 0.52 3.69 -22.95
N THR A 197 -0.69 3.66 -23.52
CA THR A 197 -0.91 3.73 -24.97
C THR A 197 -1.60 5.04 -25.36
N GLU A 198 -1.56 5.37 -26.65
CA GLU A 198 -2.23 6.56 -27.20
C GLU A 198 -3.76 6.53 -27.05
N HIS A 199 -4.34 5.35 -26.85
CA HIS A 199 -5.78 5.18 -26.65
C HIS A 199 -6.26 5.61 -25.26
N ASP A 200 -5.35 5.70 -24.28
CA ASP A 200 -5.66 6.19 -22.94
C ASP A 200 -5.29 7.68 -22.82
N LEU A 201 -6.09 8.52 -23.49
CA LEU A 201 -5.84 9.96 -23.56
C LEU A 201 -5.77 10.64 -22.18
N ASP A 202 -6.55 10.17 -21.21
CA ASP A 202 -6.54 10.72 -19.85
C ASP A 202 -5.22 10.41 -19.14
N THR A 203 -4.77 9.15 -19.15
CA THR A 203 -3.48 8.76 -18.58
C THR A 203 -2.32 9.46 -19.30
N VAL A 204 -2.36 9.57 -20.63
CA VAL A 204 -1.37 10.30 -21.43
C VAL A 204 -1.27 11.77 -20.99
N ASN A 205 -2.39 12.48 -20.88
CA ASN A 205 -2.40 13.88 -20.47
C ASN A 205 -1.88 14.06 -19.04
N ARG A 206 -2.25 13.16 -18.12
CA ARG A 206 -1.77 13.16 -16.74
C ARG A 206 -0.26 12.91 -16.68
N LEU A 207 0.23 11.89 -17.38
CA LEU A 207 1.65 11.57 -17.43
C LEU A 207 2.46 12.75 -17.97
N ARG A 208 2.01 13.38 -19.07
CA ARG A 208 2.66 14.60 -19.62
C ARG A 208 2.82 15.69 -18.56
N PHE A 209 1.73 15.99 -17.84
CA PHE A 209 1.74 17.00 -16.79
C PHE A 209 2.72 16.62 -15.67
N LYS A 210 2.70 15.35 -15.22
CA LYS A 210 3.57 14.85 -14.16
C LYS A 210 5.06 14.84 -14.53
N LEU A 211 5.40 14.51 -15.78
CA LEU A 211 6.78 14.58 -16.27
C LEU A 211 7.31 16.01 -16.24
N ASN A 212 6.52 16.99 -16.71
CA ASN A 212 6.89 18.41 -16.62
C ASN A 212 7.08 18.84 -15.17
N LEU A 213 6.16 18.48 -14.28
CA LEU A 213 6.25 18.77 -12.86
C LEU A 213 7.52 18.21 -12.23
N LEU A 214 7.92 16.98 -12.59
CA LEU A 214 9.16 16.39 -12.11
C LEU A 214 10.38 17.21 -12.55
N PHE A 215 10.46 17.63 -13.81
CA PHE A 215 11.57 18.49 -14.26
C PHE A 215 11.58 19.86 -13.56
N GLU A 216 10.43 20.48 -13.36
CA GLU A 216 10.31 21.74 -12.60
C GLU A 216 10.82 21.58 -11.18
N ILE A 217 10.42 20.49 -10.52
CA ILE A 217 10.91 20.07 -9.22
C ILE A 217 12.44 19.91 -9.24
N LEU A 218 13.00 19.21 -10.22
CA LEU A 218 14.44 18.94 -10.31
C LEU A 218 15.26 20.22 -10.40
N LEU A 219 14.76 21.20 -11.16
CA LEU A 219 15.40 22.50 -11.29
C LEU A 219 15.36 23.28 -9.97
N GLN A 220 14.23 23.26 -9.26
CA GLN A 220 14.09 23.89 -7.94
C GLN A 220 14.93 23.21 -6.86
N PHE A 221 15.11 21.89 -6.98
CA PHE A 221 15.86 21.09 -6.02
C PHE A 221 17.37 21.30 -6.08
N LYS A 222 17.88 21.77 -7.22
CA LYS A 222 19.31 22.03 -7.43
C LYS A 222 19.88 23.04 -6.42
N ASP A 223 19.01 23.90 -5.88
CA ASP A 223 19.38 25.01 -4.99
C ASP A 223 18.71 24.92 -3.59
N SER A 224 17.99 23.84 -3.27
CA SER A 224 17.23 23.71 -2.01
C SER A 224 18.02 23.14 -0.83
N PRO A 225 17.75 23.62 0.41
CA PRO A 225 18.41 23.16 1.64
C PRO A 225 18.06 21.70 2.01
N SER A 226 18.84 21.14 2.93
CA SER A 226 18.86 19.72 3.33
C SER A 226 17.48 19.18 3.69
N LEU A 227 16.86 18.46 2.75
CA LEU A 227 15.66 17.69 3.03
C LEU A 227 16.03 16.36 3.68
N PRO A 228 15.25 15.90 4.68
CA PRO A 228 15.32 14.51 5.09
C PRO A 228 15.02 13.68 3.84
N TYR A 229 15.82 12.67 3.58
CA TYR A 229 15.73 11.79 2.39
C TYR A 229 16.19 12.36 1.05
N LEU A 230 16.95 13.46 1.05
CA LEU A 230 17.55 14.03 -0.17
C LEU A 230 18.26 12.97 -1.04
N GLU A 231 19.01 12.06 -0.43
CA GLU A 231 19.74 11.02 -1.16
C GLU A 231 18.82 9.96 -1.77
N GLN A 232 17.75 9.55 -1.07
CA GLN A 232 16.75 8.63 -1.60
C GLN A 232 15.99 9.24 -2.77
N ILE A 233 15.64 10.53 -2.66
CA ILE A 233 14.99 11.29 -3.74
C ILE A 233 15.92 11.38 -4.96
N LYS A 234 17.19 11.74 -4.77
CA LYS A 234 18.19 11.74 -5.85
C LYS A 234 18.36 10.35 -6.48
N GLY A 235 18.37 9.30 -5.66
CA GLY A 235 18.44 7.91 -6.12
C GLY A 235 17.24 7.55 -7.00
N PHE A 236 16.02 7.83 -6.52
CA PHE A 236 14.78 7.65 -7.27
C PHE A 236 14.83 8.38 -8.61
N ILE A 237 15.17 9.67 -8.60
CA ILE A 237 15.25 10.49 -9.82
C ILE A 237 16.26 9.92 -10.80
N SER A 238 17.46 9.59 -10.33
CA SER A 238 18.54 9.11 -11.19
C SER A 238 18.16 7.80 -11.87
N GLN A 239 17.56 6.87 -11.11
CA GLN A 239 17.05 5.61 -11.65
C GLN A 239 15.89 5.83 -12.61
N PHE A 240 14.96 6.72 -12.29
CA PHE A 240 13.84 7.05 -13.15
C PHE A 240 14.30 7.62 -14.50
N VAL A 241 15.20 8.62 -14.48
CA VAL A 241 15.77 9.23 -15.69
C VAL A 241 16.53 8.20 -16.52
N LEU A 242 17.35 7.37 -15.87
CA LEU A 242 18.07 6.29 -16.56
C LEU A 242 17.10 5.33 -17.25
N ALA A 243 16.06 4.88 -16.55
CA ALA A 243 15.08 3.95 -17.09
C ALA A 243 14.28 4.56 -18.24
N MET A 244 13.86 5.83 -18.12
CA MET A 244 13.18 6.57 -19.20
C MET A 244 14.04 6.71 -20.47
N ASN A 245 15.37 6.77 -20.33
CA ASN A 245 16.30 6.90 -21.46
C ASN A 245 16.74 5.55 -22.07
N THR A 246 16.54 4.43 -21.37
CA THR A 246 17.12 3.13 -21.76
C THR A 246 16.10 2.06 -22.06
N ARG A 247 14.88 2.16 -21.55
CA ARG A 247 13.81 1.19 -21.82
C ARG A 247 12.99 1.58 -23.03
N GLU A 248 12.34 0.57 -23.60
CA GLU A 248 11.38 0.77 -24.68
C GLU A 248 10.02 1.20 -24.11
N PHE A 249 9.45 2.22 -24.75
CA PHE A 249 8.12 2.77 -24.45
C PHE A 249 7.35 3.00 -25.74
N GLU A 250 6.02 3.07 -25.63
CA GLU A 250 5.16 3.50 -26.71
C GLU A 250 5.57 4.89 -27.26
N PRO A 251 5.45 5.14 -28.58
CA PRO A 251 5.89 6.40 -29.19
C PRO A 251 5.31 7.66 -28.54
N VAL A 252 4.06 7.57 -28.04
CA VAL A 252 3.41 8.67 -27.33
C VAL A 252 4.17 9.04 -26.05
N VAL A 253 4.68 8.06 -25.30
CA VAL A 253 5.44 8.26 -24.07
C VAL A 253 6.82 8.82 -24.38
N THR A 254 7.52 8.22 -25.36
CA THR A 254 8.84 8.69 -25.80
C THR A 254 8.79 10.16 -26.24
N THR A 255 7.80 10.52 -27.06
CA THR A 255 7.61 11.91 -27.51
C THR A 255 7.37 12.86 -26.34
N MET A 256 6.59 12.45 -25.33
CA MET A 256 6.34 13.27 -24.13
C MET A 256 7.60 13.47 -23.30
N TRP A 257 8.42 12.42 -23.16
CA TRP A 257 9.68 12.47 -22.44
C TRP A 257 10.68 13.42 -23.11
N GLU A 258 10.88 13.29 -24.41
CA GLU A 258 11.78 14.15 -25.20
C GLU A 258 11.31 15.62 -25.16
N ALA A 259 10.01 15.87 -25.28
CA ALA A 259 9.45 17.21 -25.17
C ALA A 259 9.67 17.85 -23.80
N ALA A 260 9.53 17.08 -22.72
CA ALA A 260 9.79 17.55 -21.36
C ALA A 260 11.29 17.84 -21.16
N GLN A 261 12.18 16.96 -21.63
CA GLN A 261 13.62 17.21 -21.59
C GLN A 261 13.99 18.50 -22.32
N LYS A 262 13.50 18.69 -23.56
CA LYS A 262 13.81 19.87 -24.37
C LYS A 262 13.33 21.18 -23.74
N LYS A 263 12.18 21.17 -23.07
CA LYS A 263 11.62 22.36 -22.40
C LYS A 263 12.49 22.81 -21.20
N HIS A 264 13.19 21.87 -20.57
CA HIS A 264 13.91 22.10 -19.30
C HIS A 264 15.43 21.93 -19.42
N SER A 265 15.96 21.78 -20.65
CA SER A 265 17.40 21.84 -20.97
C SER A 265 17.85 23.27 -21.20
#